data_AF-A0A7Y3E208-F1
#
_entry.id   AF-A0A7Y3E208-F1
#
_cell.length_a   1.000
_cell.length_b   1.000
_cell.length_c   1.000
_cell.angle_alpha   90.00
_cell.angle_beta   90.00
_cell.angle_gamma   90.00
#
_symmetry.space_group_name_H-M   'P 1'
#
loop_
_entity.id
_entity.type
_entity.pdbx_description
1 polymer ?
#
loop_
_entity_poly.entity_id
_entity_poly.type
_entity_poly.pdbx_seq_one_letter_code
_entity_poly.pdbx_strand_id
1 'polypeptide(L)'
;MIRNIVITTTAMLVVVAGSAFAQDAKPSVMSHDMAGKENCLMCHSGAMEGMPAQPADHEGRAVETCVLCHAADAEMQTAEAGAIPHDLAGKDNCSMCHSGAMEGMPAAPASHEGRAADTCAMCHKPAG
;
A
#
# COMPACT_ATOMS: atom_id res chain seq x y z
N MET A 1 -14.20 -52.98 42.03
CA MET A 1 -15.27 -52.80 41.04
C MET A 1 -15.26 -51.34 40.61
N ILE A 2 -15.12 -51.13 39.30
CA ILE A 2 -14.95 -49.86 38.58
C ILE A 2 -16.18 -48.97 38.79
N ARG A 3 -16.01 -47.64 38.94
CA ARG A 3 -17.04 -46.64 38.55
C ARG A 3 -16.49 -45.21 38.41
N ASN A 4 -16.29 -44.86 37.14
CA ASN A 4 -16.62 -43.61 36.46
C ASN A 4 -16.07 -42.28 37.00
N ILE A 5 -14.91 -41.91 36.45
CA ILE A 5 -14.46 -40.52 36.35
C ILE A 5 -15.26 -39.86 35.22
N VAL A 6 -16.09 -38.88 35.56
CA VAL A 6 -16.79 -38.02 34.60
C VAL A 6 -15.82 -36.91 34.21
N ILE A 7 -15.23 -37.03 33.02
CA ILE A 7 -14.40 -35.97 32.42
C ILE A 7 -15.36 -34.98 31.76
N THR A 8 -15.67 -33.88 32.47
CA THR A 8 -16.35 -32.74 31.87
C THR A 8 -15.35 -31.98 31.00
N THR A 9 -15.33 -32.27 29.71
CA THR A 9 -14.57 -31.50 28.71
C THR A 9 -15.26 -30.15 28.50
N THR A 10 -14.80 -29.12 29.19
CA THR A 10 -15.20 -27.74 28.91
C THR A 10 -14.56 -27.34 27.58
N ALA A 11 -15.37 -27.29 26.52
CA ALA A 11 -14.95 -26.80 25.22
C ALA A 11 -14.54 -25.32 25.36
N MET A 12 -13.24 -25.04 25.25
CA MET A 12 -12.73 -23.68 25.08
C MET A 12 -13.17 -23.18 23.69
N LEU A 13 -14.19 -22.32 23.70
CA LEU A 13 -14.60 -21.55 22.53
C LEU A 13 -13.50 -20.50 22.27
N VAL A 14 -12.59 -20.82 21.35
CA VAL A 14 -11.62 -19.85 20.82
C VAL A 14 -12.41 -18.90 19.94
N VAL A 15 -12.74 -17.72 20.48
CA VAL A 15 -13.23 -16.59 19.69
C VAL A 15 -12.05 -16.10 18.86
N VAL A 16 -12.00 -16.52 17.60
CA VAL A 16 -11.11 -15.92 16.61
C VAL A 16 -11.66 -14.52 16.36
N ALA A 17 -11.06 -13.52 17.02
CA ALA A 17 -11.25 -12.13 16.66
C ALA A 17 -10.72 -11.97 15.23
N GLY A 18 -11.65 -11.94 14.27
CA GLY A 18 -11.31 -11.61 12.89
C GLY A 18 -10.66 -10.23 12.87
N SER A 19 -9.38 -10.19 12.55
CA SER A 19 -8.69 -8.95 12.21
C SER A 19 -9.42 -8.35 11.02
N ALA A 20 -10.08 -7.22 11.23
CA ALA A 20 -10.57 -6.40 10.14
C ALA A 20 -9.36 -6.05 9.27
N PHE A 21 -9.33 -6.55 8.04
CA PHE A 21 -8.41 -6.09 7.01
C PHE A 21 -8.55 -4.58 6.94
N ALA A 22 -7.45 -3.87 7.19
CA ALA A 22 -7.38 -2.43 6.99
C ALA A 22 -7.77 -2.18 5.53
N GLN A 23 -8.92 -1.52 5.33
CA GLN A 23 -9.29 -1.02 4.02
C GLN A 23 -8.16 -0.11 3.54
N ASP A 24 -7.84 -0.16 2.23
CA ASP A 24 -6.93 0.75 1.53
C ASP A 24 -7.31 2.22 1.80
N ALA A 25 -6.92 2.74 2.96
CA ALA A 25 -7.23 4.09 3.36
C ALA A 25 -6.34 5.03 2.55
N LYS A 26 -6.96 6.04 1.94
CA LYS A 26 -6.27 7.14 1.27
C LYS A 26 -5.12 7.64 2.17
N PRO A 27 -3.88 7.75 1.65
CA PRO A 27 -2.75 8.20 2.46
C PRO A 27 -3.02 9.56 3.10
N SER A 28 -2.46 9.83 4.26
CA SER A 28 -2.56 11.16 4.89
C SER A 28 -1.79 12.21 4.09
N VAL A 29 -2.21 13.47 4.18
CA VAL A 29 -1.43 14.59 3.64
C VAL A 29 -0.42 15.06 4.70
N MET A 30 0.81 15.33 4.27
CA MET A 30 1.87 15.89 5.10
C MET A 30 1.46 17.26 5.65
N SER A 31 1.69 17.48 6.94
CA SER A 31 1.30 18.72 7.62
C SER A 31 2.41 19.78 7.68
N HIS A 32 3.54 19.54 7.04
CA HIS A 32 4.71 20.43 7.04
C HIS A 32 5.28 20.57 5.63
N ASP A 33 6.11 21.60 5.42
CA ASP A 33 6.87 21.77 4.17
C ASP A 33 8.05 20.78 4.09
N MET A 34 8.65 20.70 2.90
CA MET A 34 9.81 19.85 2.65
C MET A 34 11.16 20.54 2.85
N ALA A 35 11.19 21.87 2.98
CA ALA A 35 12.44 22.62 2.99
C ALA A 35 13.32 22.21 4.19
N GLY A 36 14.47 21.59 3.87
CA GLY A 36 15.42 21.06 4.85
C GLY A 36 14.94 19.79 5.57
N LYS A 37 13.89 19.12 5.06
CA LYS A 37 13.23 17.93 5.63
C LYS A 37 13.01 16.84 4.57
N GLU A 38 13.88 16.79 3.57
CA GLU A 38 13.75 15.91 2.41
C GLU A 38 14.00 14.42 2.75
N ASN A 39 14.79 14.15 3.78
CA ASN A 39 15.00 12.78 4.28
C ASN A 39 13.92 12.40 5.30
N CYS A 40 12.76 11.99 4.80
CA CYS A 40 11.56 11.71 5.60
C CYS A 40 11.82 10.74 6.78
N LEU A 41 12.67 9.73 6.56
CA LEU A 41 12.96 8.69 7.56
C LEU A 41 13.81 9.17 8.74
N MET A 42 14.40 10.37 8.67
CA MET A 42 15.07 10.97 9.84
C MET A 42 14.12 11.17 11.02
N CYS A 43 12.84 11.44 10.74
CA CYS A 43 11.81 11.65 11.75
C CYS A 43 10.76 10.53 11.75
N HIS A 44 10.38 10.02 10.58
CA HIS A 44 9.28 9.07 10.40
C HIS A 44 9.70 7.58 10.38
N SER A 45 10.94 7.27 10.80
CA SER A 45 11.41 5.89 10.97
C SER A 45 10.80 5.15 12.16
N GLY A 46 10.12 5.86 13.06
CA GLY A 46 9.63 5.32 14.33
C GLY A 46 10.66 5.35 15.46
N ALA A 47 11.88 5.84 15.21
CA ALA A 47 12.91 6.02 16.24
C ALA A 47 12.71 7.29 17.09
N MET A 48 11.96 8.27 16.60
CA MET A 48 11.71 9.54 17.27
C MET A 48 10.39 9.52 18.04
N GLU A 49 10.45 9.74 19.35
CA GLU A 49 9.28 9.77 20.20
C GLU A 49 8.33 10.92 19.81
N GLY A 50 7.02 10.62 19.76
CA GLY A 50 6.00 11.58 19.36
C GLY A 50 5.86 11.81 17.85
N MET A 51 6.71 11.19 17.02
CA MET A 51 6.54 11.22 15.56
C MET A 51 5.79 10.01 15.02
N PRO A 52 4.86 10.21 14.07
CA PRO A 52 4.25 9.09 13.36
C PRO A 52 5.32 8.28 12.64
N ALA A 53 5.37 6.97 12.89
CA ALA A 53 6.18 6.06 12.09
C ALA A 53 5.47 5.73 10.78
N GLN A 54 6.24 5.41 9.73
CA GLN A 54 5.66 4.75 8.57
C GLN A 54 4.99 3.41 8.97
N PRO A 55 3.85 3.04 8.37
CA PRO A 55 3.25 1.73 8.59
C PRO A 55 4.10 0.60 7.97
N ALA A 56 3.88 -0.63 8.42
CA ALA A 56 4.68 -1.79 8.00
C ALA A 56 4.60 -2.09 6.49
N ASP A 57 3.50 -1.75 5.82
CA ASP A 57 3.33 -1.93 4.37
C ASP A 57 4.18 -0.97 3.52
N HIS A 58 4.89 -0.03 4.15
CA HIS A 58 5.84 0.86 3.50
C HIS A 58 7.26 0.29 3.43
N GLU A 59 7.49 -0.89 4.02
CA GLU A 59 8.79 -1.55 3.96
C GLU A 59 9.27 -1.74 2.52
N GLY A 60 10.52 -1.35 2.25
CA GLY A 60 11.15 -1.45 0.93
C GLY A 60 10.79 -0.33 -0.06
N ARG A 61 9.87 0.58 0.27
CA ARG A 61 9.61 1.75 -0.58
C ARG A 61 10.76 2.76 -0.49
N ALA A 62 11.16 3.31 -1.64
CA ALA A 62 12.20 4.34 -1.69
C ALA A 62 11.69 5.65 -1.06
N VAL A 63 12.58 6.42 -0.41
CA VAL A 63 12.20 7.66 0.32
C VAL A 63 11.58 8.69 -0.63
N GLU A 64 12.01 8.69 -1.88
CA GLU A 64 11.52 9.56 -2.94
C GLU A 64 10.04 9.30 -3.27
N THR A 65 9.50 8.11 -2.95
CA THR A 65 8.10 7.78 -3.19
C THR A 65 7.15 8.39 -2.16
N CYS A 66 7.64 8.91 -1.02
CA CYS A 66 6.79 9.47 0.03
C CYS A 66 5.90 10.59 -0.51
N VAL A 67 6.46 11.47 -1.34
CA VAL A 67 5.72 12.63 -1.89
C VAL A 67 4.71 12.24 -2.96
N LEU A 68 4.80 11.04 -3.55
CA LEU A 68 3.80 10.53 -4.49
C LEU A 68 2.45 10.27 -3.80
N CYS A 69 2.46 10.10 -2.48
CA CYS A 69 1.28 9.85 -1.67
C CYS A 69 0.99 10.99 -0.70
N HIS A 70 1.98 11.54 -0.02
CA HIS A 70 1.76 12.44 1.12
C HIS A 70 1.80 13.93 0.77
N ALA A 71 2.24 14.33 -0.43
CA ALA A 71 2.16 15.74 -0.82
C ALA A 71 0.70 16.14 -1.07
N ALA A 72 0.32 17.38 -0.72
CA ALA A 72 -1.06 17.84 -0.82
C ALA A 72 -1.60 17.84 -2.26
N ASP A 73 -0.71 18.02 -3.23
CA ASP A 73 -0.97 18.05 -4.66
C ASP A 73 -0.66 16.73 -5.37
N ALA A 74 -0.22 15.70 -4.64
CA ALA A 74 0.06 14.38 -5.22
C ALA A 74 -1.18 13.79 -5.91
N GLU A 75 -1.01 13.06 -7.01
CA GLU A 75 -2.16 12.47 -7.72
C GLU A 75 -2.91 11.44 -6.88
N MET A 76 -2.26 10.76 -5.93
CA MET A 76 -2.95 9.89 -4.97
C MET A 76 -3.91 10.67 -4.04
N GLN A 77 -3.67 11.98 -3.89
CA GLN A 77 -4.52 12.90 -3.15
C GLN A 77 -5.60 13.54 -4.02
N THR A 78 -5.29 13.84 -5.28
CA THR A 78 -6.15 14.65 -6.15
C THR A 78 -6.93 13.86 -7.20
N ALA A 79 -6.60 12.58 -7.41
CA ALA A 79 -7.24 11.69 -8.38
C ALA A 79 -7.44 10.28 -7.82
N GLU A 80 -8.27 9.50 -8.50
CA GLU A 80 -8.46 8.07 -8.22
C GLU A 80 -7.74 7.23 -9.28
N ALA A 81 -6.97 6.25 -8.84
CA ALA A 81 -6.33 5.28 -9.72
C ALA A 81 -7.35 4.20 -10.12
N GLY A 82 -7.45 3.93 -11.42
CA GLY A 82 -8.31 2.86 -11.94
C GLY A 82 -7.82 1.47 -11.50
N ALA A 83 -8.75 0.56 -11.27
CA ALA A 83 -8.43 -0.84 -10.98
C ALA A 83 -7.81 -1.54 -12.20
N ILE A 84 -6.89 -2.47 -11.96
CA ILE A 84 -6.26 -3.29 -12.99
C ILE A 84 -7.24 -4.40 -13.39
N PRO A 85 -7.72 -4.45 -14.65
CA PRO A 85 -8.77 -5.37 -15.08
C PRO A 85 -8.25 -6.75 -15.51
N HIS A 86 -6.97 -7.05 -15.28
CA HIS A 86 -6.31 -8.29 -15.71
C HIS A 86 -5.40 -8.83 -14.62
N ASP A 87 -5.01 -10.10 -14.74
CA ASP A 87 -4.02 -10.71 -13.84
C ASP A 87 -2.62 -10.10 -14.02
N LEU A 88 -1.81 -10.19 -12.97
CA LEU A 88 -0.41 -9.72 -12.98
C LEU A 88 0.60 -10.85 -13.18
N ALA A 89 0.15 -12.10 -13.39
CA ALA A 89 1.05 -13.24 -13.46
C ALA A 89 1.95 -13.14 -14.72
N GLY A 90 3.24 -12.85 -14.49
CA GLY A 90 4.21 -12.58 -15.56
C GLY A 90 4.00 -11.25 -16.30
N LYS A 91 3.28 -10.29 -15.68
CA LYS A 91 2.99 -8.94 -16.25
C LYS A 91 3.35 -7.82 -15.27
N ASP A 92 4.34 -8.05 -14.44
CA ASP A 92 4.86 -7.13 -13.43
C ASP A 92 5.57 -5.90 -14.05
N ASN A 93 6.14 -6.04 -15.24
CA ASN A 93 6.66 -4.90 -15.99
C ASN A 93 5.55 -4.19 -16.80
N CYS A 94 4.77 -3.34 -16.13
CA CYS A 94 3.61 -2.65 -16.70
C CYS A 94 3.94 -1.87 -17.98
N SER A 95 5.13 -1.26 -18.04
CA SER A 95 5.59 -0.44 -19.16
C SER A 95 5.79 -1.21 -20.47
N MET A 96 5.94 -2.54 -20.43
CA MET A 96 6.05 -3.37 -21.63
C MET A 96 4.83 -3.24 -22.55
N CYS A 97 3.65 -3.07 -21.96
CA CYS A 97 2.39 -2.95 -22.68
C CYS A 97 1.85 -1.51 -22.63
N HIS A 98 1.94 -0.85 -21.47
CA HIS A 98 1.35 0.48 -21.24
C HIS A 98 2.26 1.67 -21.59
N SER A 99 3.38 1.45 -22.30
CA SER A 99 4.24 2.54 -22.82
C SER A 99 3.61 3.35 -23.96
N GLY A 100 2.50 2.88 -24.52
CA GLY A 100 1.89 3.46 -25.72
C GLY A 100 2.52 3.00 -27.04
N ALA A 101 3.54 2.13 -26.98
CA ALA A 101 4.15 1.54 -28.18
C ALA A 101 3.36 0.33 -28.74
N MET A 102 2.50 -0.28 -27.92
CA MET A 102 1.71 -1.45 -28.30
C MET A 102 0.33 -1.04 -28.81
N GLU A 103 0.01 -1.39 -30.06
CA GLU A 103 -1.28 -1.10 -30.66
C GLU A 103 -2.44 -1.78 -29.90
N GLY A 104 -3.52 -1.04 -29.66
CA GLY A 104 -4.69 -1.53 -28.93
C GLY A 104 -4.55 -1.57 -27.40
N MET A 105 -3.39 -1.22 -26.84
CA MET A 105 -3.19 -1.13 -25.39
C MET A 105 -3.31 0.34 -24.93
N PRO A 106 -4.04 0.64 -23.84
CA PRO A 106 -4.05 1.98 -23.28
C PRO A 106 -2.64 2.35 -22.78
N ALA A 107 -2.17 3.54 -23.13
CA ALA A 107 -0.93 4.08 -22.60
C ALA A 107 -1.12 4.67 -21.20
N ALA A 108 -0.05 4.72 -20.41
CA ALA A 108 -0.02 5.55 -19.21
C ALA A 108 -0.27 7.03 -19.59
N PRO A 109 -1.08 7.79 -18.82
CA PRO A 109 -1.31 9.21 -19.08
C PRO A 109 -0.01 10.03 -19.01
N ALA A 110 0.03 11.20 -19.64
CA ALA A 110 1.18 12.09 -19.59
C ALA A 110 1.59 12.50 -18.15
N SER A 111 0.65 12.52 -17.19
CA SER A 111 0.94 12.74 -15.77
C SER A 111 1.80 11.65 -15.11
N HIS A 112 2.06 10.54 -15.83
CA HIS A 112 2.92 9.45 -15.38
C HIS A 112 4.34 9.52 -15.95
N GLU A 113 4.67 10.59 -16.68
CA GLU A 113 6.02 10.81 -17.19
C GLU A 113 7.06 10.78 -16.06
N GLY A 114 8.15 10.03 -16.26
CA GLY A 114 9.23 9.88 -15.28
C GLY A 114 8.94 8.94 -14.10
N ARG A 115 7.75 8.35 -14.01
CA ARG A 115 7.45 7.35 -12.96
C ARG A 115 8.12 6.02 -13.27
N ALA A 116 8.71 5.40 -12.26
CA ALA A 116 9.29 4.07 -12.38
C ALA A 116 8.20 3.01 -12.54
N ALA A 117 8.45 1.98 -13.36
CA ALA A 117 7.46 0.97 -13.71
C ALA A 117 7.00 0.11 -12.51
N ASP A 118 7.81 0.03 -11.46
CA ASP A 118 7.50 -0.66 -10.20
C ASP A 118 6.52 0.14 -9.31
N THR A 119 6.27 1.41 -9.60
CA THR A 119 5.33 2.25 -8.83
C THR A 119 3.87 2.06 -9.23
N CYS A 120 3.58 1.42 -10.37
CA CYS A 120 2.22 1.32 -10.91
C CYS A 120 1.25 0.67 -9.92
N ALA A 121 1.66 -0.45 -9.31
CA ALA A 121 0.86 -1.21 -8.35
C ALA A 121 0.72 -0.53 -6.97
N MET A 122 1.43 0.59 -6.74
CA MET A 122 1.24 1.39 -5.53
C MET A 122 -0.14 2.05 -5.54
N CYS A 123 -0.57 2.56 -6.70
CA CYS A 123 -1.86 3.24 -6.87
C CYS A 123 -2.90 2.35 -7.57
N HIS A 124 -2.52 1.65 -8.64
CA HIS A 124 -3.42 0.78 -9.39
C HIS A 124 -3.49 -0.60 -8.74
N LYS A 125 -4.62 -0.95 -8.14
CA LYS A 125 -4.85 -2.27 -7.51
C LYS A 125 -5.62 -3.20 -8.44
N PRO A 126 -5.40 -4.52 -8.39
CA PRO A 126 -6.25 -5.49 -9.09
C PRO A 126 -7.73 -5.26 -8.77
N ALA A 127 -8.60 -5.39 -9.78
CA ALA A 127 -10.02 -5.56 -9.52
C ALA A 127 -10.20 -6.86 -8.70
N GLY A 128 -10.85 -6.74 -7.55
CA GLY A 128 -11.11 -7.86 -6.64
C GLY A 128 -12.06 -8.91 -7.21
#